data_AF-A0AAW2RUR0-F1
#
_entry.id   AF-A0AAW2RUR0-F1
#
_cell.length_a   1.000
_cell.length_b   1.000
_cell.length_c   1.000
_cell.angle_alpha   90.00
_cell.angle_beta   90.00
_cell.angle_gamma   90.00
#
_symmetry.space_group_name_H-M   'P 1'
#
loop_
_entity.id
_entity.type
_entity.pdbx_description
1 polymer ?
#
loop_
_entity_poly.entity_id
_entity_poly.type
_entity_poly.pdbx_seq_one_letter_code
_entity_poly.pdbx_strand_id
1 'polypeptide(L)'
;MWVFCPFNGPGTLKVGMMNIALSKVGQHVGDWEHFTLRISNFTGELWSIYFSQHSGGEWVDAFDLEFIEGNKAVIYSSKNGHASFPHPGTYIQGSSKLGIGVRNDAARSDHIVDSSRQYEIVAAEYLGDGVVKEPGWLQYMREWGPTIVYDSRKELDKIIKVFPSPVKYSMENICNKLPLEFYGEEGPSGPKEKNNWIGDERW
;
A
#
# COMPACT_ATOMS: atom_id res chain seq x y z
N MET A 1 -6.13 -0.15 11.85
CA MET A 1 -6.91 0.97 11.30
C MET A 1 -7.02 0.77 9.81
N TRP A 2 -8.20 0.96 9.24
CA TRP A 2 -8.46 0.79 7.81
C TRP A 2 -8.70 2.15 7.16
N VAL A 3 -8.11 2.38 6.00
CA VAL A 3 -8.19 3.63 5.24
C VAL A 3 -8.50 3.29 3.78
N PHE A 4 -9.50 3.96 3.22
CA PHE A 4 -9.80 3.86 1.79
C PHE A 4 -8.97 4.88 1.02
N CYS A 5 -8.16 4.39 0.09
CA CYS A 5 -7.34 5.21 -0.79
C CYS A 5 -8.00 5.27 -2.18
N PRO A 6 -8.72 6.36 -2.54
CA PRO A 6 -9.66 6.33 -3.66
C PRO A 6 -9.03 6.20 -5.07
N PHE A 7 -7.74 6.53 -5.23
CA PHE A 7 -7.05 6.48 -6.53
C PHE A 7 -5.54 6.58 -6.35
N ASN A 8 -4.77 6.02 -7.30
CA ASN A 8 -3.34 6.25 -7.43
C ASN A 8 -2.93 6.64 -8.87
N GLY A 9 -1.75 7.26 -9.01
CA GLY A 9 -1.15 7.52 -10.31
C GLY A 9 -0.44 6.29 -10.90
N PRO A 10 0.14 6.41 -12.12
CA PRO A 10 0.88 5.31 -12.72
C PRO A 10 2.17 5.00 -11.96
N GLY A 11 2.54 3.72 -11.97
CA GLY A 11 3.71 3.23 -11.25
C GLY A 11 5.04 3.70 -11.85
N THR A 12 6.12 3.52 -11.10
CA THR A 12 7.49 3.72 -11.58
C THR A 12 8.29 2.43 -11.38
N LEU A 13 8.98 1.97 -12.43
CA LEU A 13 9.92 0.85 -12.31
C LEU A 13 11.32 1.37 -12.05
N LYS A 14 12.05 0.70 -11.16
CA LYS A 14 13.48 0.90 -10.94
C LYS A 14 14.24 -0.30 -11.50
N VAL A 15 15.30 -0.02 -12.26
CA VAL A 15 16.21 -1.02 -12.83
C VAL A 15 17.65 -0.53 -12.63
N GLY A 16 18.28 -0.97 -11.54
CA GLY A 16 19.58 -0.46 -11.10
C GLY A 16 19.51 1.05 -10.81
N MET A 17 20.27 1.84 -11.56
CA MET A 17 20.28 3.30 -11.44
C MET A 17 19.17 4.00 -12.26
N MET A 18 18.50 3.27 -13.14
CA MET A 18 17.48 3.84 -14.03
C MET A 18 16.10 3.81 -13.36
N ASN A 19 15.32 4.87 -13.57
CA ASN A 19 13.92 4.95 -13.19
C ASN A 19 13.08 5.13 -14.45
N ILE A 20 12.03 4.34 -14.58
CA ILE A 20 11.16 4.31 -15.75
C ILE A 20 9.75 4.61 -15.26
N ALA A 21 9.28 5.83 -15.48
CA ALA A 21 7.88 6.19 -15.22
C ALA A 21 6.98 5.46 -16.22
N LEU A 22 5.96 4.78 -15.73
CA LEU A 22 4.94 4.15 -16.56
C LEU A 22 3.88 5.19 -16.93
N SER A 23 3.16 4.95 -18.02
CA SER A 23 2.10 5.85 -18.49
C SER A 23 0.76 5.55 -17.80
N LYS A 24 0.32 4.30 -17.87
CA LYS A 24 -0.96 3.82 -17.30
C LYS A 24 -0.81 2.59 -16.40
N VAL A 25 0.26 1.83 -16.61
CA VAL A 25 0.49 0.57 -15.90
C VAL A 25 0.74 0.87 -14.41
N GLY A 26 0.11 0.10 -13.52
CA GLY A 26 0.16 0.28 -12.06
C GLY A 26 -0.85 1.29 -11.49
N GLN A 27 -1.67 1.93 -12.32
CA GLN A 27 -2.85 2.65 -11.86
C GLN A 27 -3.91 1.66 -11.36
N HIS A 28 -4.71 2.09 -10.38
CA HIS A 28 -5.77 1.31 -9.77
C HIS A 28 -6.88 2.22 -9.23
N VAL A 29 -8.11 1.72 -9.27
CA VAL A 29 -9.26 2.45 -8.74
C VAL A 29 -9.50 2.01 -7.31
N GLY A 30 -9.15 2.86 -6.35
CA GLY A 30 -9.37 2.54 -4.95
C GLY A 30 -8.43 1.45 -4.43
N ASP A 31 -8.10 1.50 -3.15
CA ASP A 31 -7.77 0.30 -2.39
C ASP A 31 -8.13 0.50 -0.91
N TRP A 32 -8.34 -0.60 -0.19
CA TRP A 32 -8.37 -0.60 1.25
C TRP A 32 -6.98 -0.93 1.78
N GLU A 33 -6.41 0.04 2.49
CA GLU A 33 -5.13 -0.09 3.17
C GLU A 33 -5.31 -0.11 4.67
N HIS A 34 -4.31 -0.63 5.35
CA HIS A 34 -4.32 -0.67 6.79
C HIS A 34 -2.95 -0.44 7.41
N PHE A 35 -2.98 -0.07 8.68
CA PHE A 35 -1.84 -0.07 9.58
C PHE A 35 -2.34 -0.40 10.97
N THR A 36 -1.53 -1.07 11.77
CA THR A 36 -1.97 -1.62 13.05
C THR A 36 -1.15 -1.06 14.19
N LEU A 37 -1.83 -0.48 15.17
CA LEU A 37 -1.21 0.09 16.36
C LEU A 37 -1.21 -0.99 17.45
N ARG A 38 -0.06 -1.25 18.06
CA ARG A 38 0.06 -2.10 19.24
C ARG A 38 0.19 -1.23 20.48
N ILE A 39 -0.76 -1.33 21.40
CA ILE A 39 -0.86 -0.47 22.59
C ILE A 39 -0.77 -1.33 23.86
N SER A 40 -0.04 -0.85 24.86
CA SER A 40 0.04 -1.47 26.18
C SER A 40 -1.29 -1.38 26.91
N ASN A 41 -1.87 -2.53 27.27
CA ASN A 41 -3.06 -2.58 28.12
C ASN A 41 -2.80 -2.11 29.57
N PHE A 42 -1.55 -1.95 29.99
CA PHE A 42 -1.19 -1.51 31.34
C PHE A 42 -0.88 -0.02 31.42
N THR A 43 -0.17 0.51 30.43
CA THR A 43 0.31 1.90 30.44
C THR A 43 -0.45 2.80 29.47
N GLY A 44 -1.18 2.23 28.50
CA GLY A 44 -1.82 2.98 27.42
C GLY A 44 -0.84 3.52 26.36
N GLU A 45 0.44 3.18 26.47
CA GLU A 45 1.47 3.65 25.55
C GLU A 45 1.50 2.84 24.25
N LEU A 46 1.79 3.52 23.15
CA LEU A 46 2.07 2.89 21.86
C LEU A 46 3.41 2.15 21.95
N TRP A 47 3.42 0.87 21.55
CA TRP A 47 4.63 0.06 21.49
C TRP A 47 5.21 -0.03 20.09
N SER A 48 4.35 -0.22 19.09
CA SER A 48 4.78 -0.33 17.70
C SER A 48 3.62 -0.07 16.74
N ILE A 49 3.96 0.24 15.49
CA ILE A 49 3.02 0.32 14.38
C ILE A 49 3.45 -0.67 13.30
N TYR A 50 2.50 -1.44 12.79
CA TYR A 50 2.67 -2.21 11.58
C TYR A 50 2.30 -1.36 10.37
N PHE A 51 3.23 -1.24 9.44
CA PHE A 51 3.07 -0.53 8.18
C PHE A 51 2.80 -1.52 7.06
N SER A 52 1.54 -1.63 6.64
CA SER A 52 1.15 -2.55 5.57
C SER A 52 1.75 -2.14 4.23
N GLN A 53 2.22 -3.14 3.49
CA GLN A 53 2.77 -3.02 2.16
C GLN A 53 2.16 -4.14 1.31
N HIS A 54 2.02 -3.94 0.00
CA HIS A 54 1.36 -4.86 -0.95
C HIS A 54 1.31 -6.35 -0.57
N SER A 55 2.46 -6.99 -0.30
CA SER A 55 2.55 -8.43 0.02
C SER A 55 3.12 -8.71 1.42
N GLY A 56 3.12 -7.73 2.31
CA GLY A 56 3.75 -7.83 3.63
C GLY A 56 3.62 -6.52 4.42
N GLY A 57 4.70 -6.15 5.08
CA GLY A 57 4.76 -4.97 5.91
C GLY A 57 5.86 -5.11 6.93
N GLU A 58 5.94 -4.15 7.82
CA GLU A 58 6.98 -4.08 8.83
C GLU A 58 6.41 -3.53 10.13
N TRP A 59 6.75 -4.20 11.24
CA TRP A 59 6.55 -3.65 12.57
C TRP A 59 7.71 -2.73 12.91
N VAL A 60 7.39 -1.50 13.31
CA VAL A 60 8.36 -0.50 13.74
C VAL A 60 8.05 -0.09 15.17
N ASP A 61 9.06 -0.16 16.02
CA ASP A 61 8.94 0.20 17.43
C ASP A 61 8.70 1.70 17.61
N ALA A 62 7.97 2.07 18.66
CA ALA A 62 7.54 3.44 18.89
C ALA A 62 8.68 4.46 19.00
N PHE A 63 9.87 4.03 19.44
CA PHE A 63 11.05 4.91 19.53
C PHE A 63 11.65 5.27 18.16
N ASP A 64 11.33 4.50 17.12
CA ASP A 64 11.80 4.70 15.75
C ASP A 64 10.70 5.31 14.86
N LEU A 65 9.56 5.70 15.44
CA LEU A 65 8.49 6.38 14.70
C LEU A 65 8.73 7.88 14.64
N GLU A 66 8.26 8.49 13.56
CA GLU A 66 8.09 9.94 13.47
C GLU A 66 6.74 10.38 14.04
N PHE A 67 6.69 11.55 14.68
CA PHE A 67 5.48 12.13 15.23
C PHE A 67 5.32 13.58 14.72
N ILE A 68 4.12 13.94 14.23
CA ILE A 68 3.84 15.32 13.81
C ILE A 68 3.67 16.23 15.03
N GLU A 69 2.89 15.76 16.02
CA GLU A 69 2.58 16.52 17.23
C GLU A 69 2.14 15.55 18.32
N GLY A 70 2.71 15.68 19.53
CA GLY A 70 2.35 14.87 20.68
C GLY A 70 2.45 13.37 20.38
N ASN A 71 1.31 12.66 20.50
CA ASN A 71 1.20 11.22 20.30
C ASN A 71 0.73 10.82 18.88
N LYS A 72 0.73 11.75 17.92
CA LYS A 72 0.28 11.49 16.54
C LYS A 72 1.45 11.00 15.68
N ALA A 73 1.59 9.68 15.60
CA ALA A 73 2.55 9.04 14.73
C ALA A 73 2.25 9.34 13.25
N VAL A 74 3.30 9.46 12.44
CA VAL A 74 3.23 9.73 11.01
C VAL A 74 3.21 8.43 10.24
N ILE A 75 2.40 8.39 9.18
CA ILE A 75 2.33 7.29 8.24
C ILE A 75 2.50 7.89 6.85
N TYR A 76 3.56 7.50 6.17
CA TYR A 76 3.84 7.97 4.82
C TYR A 76 3.26 6.99 3.80
N SER A 77 2.29 7.46 3.01
CA SER A 77 1.76 6.68 1.88
C SER A 77 2.70 6.80 0.67
N SER A 78 2.85 5.70 -0.07
CA SER A 78 3.59 5.66 -1.32
C SER A 78 2.99 6.60 -2.37
N LYS A 79 3.82 7.40 -3.03
CA LYS A 79 3.43 8.15 -4.21
C LYS A 79 3.04 7.19 -5.33
N ASN A 80 1.84 7.39 -5.88
CA ASN A 80 1.26 6.55 -6.93
C ASN A 80 1.12 5.07 -6.53
N GLY A 81 1.06 4.79 -5.23
CA GLY A 81 0.81 3.46 -4.69
C GLY A 81 -0.03 3.57 -3.43
N HIS A 82 -0.11 2.47 -2.69
CA HIS A 82 -0.93 2.38 -1.49
C HIS A 82 -0.16 1.88 -0.25
N ALA A 83 1.03 1.32 -0.46
CA ALA A 83 1.92 0.90 0.62
C ALA A 83 2.23 2.04 1.62
N SER A 84 2.30 1.69 2.89
CA SER A 84 2.60 2.59 4.00
C SER A 84 4.04 2.40 4.48
N PHE A 85 4.68 3.49 4.87
CA PHE A 85 6.06 3.51 5.36
C PHE A 85 6.21 4.38 6.61
N PRO A 86 7.13 4.01 7.53
CA PRO A 86 7.41 4.76 8.76
C PRO A 86 8.17 6.06 8.52
N HIS A 87 8.93 6.14 7.41
CA HIS A 87 9.85 7.23 7.12
C HIS A 87 9.71 7.72 5.67
N PRO A 88 10.13 8.96 5.40
CA PRO A 88 10.33 9.40 4.04
C PRO A 88 11.51 8.65 3.40
N GLY A 89 11.37 8.27 2.14
CA GLY A 89 12.40 7.52 1.43
C GLY A 89 11.96 6.96 0.09
N THR A 90 12.88 6.24 -0.55
CA THR A 90 12.60 5.46 -1.76
C THR A 90 12.70 3.98 -1.43
N TYR A 91 11.58 3.29 -1.52
CA TYR A 91 11.42 1.87 -1.24
C TYR A 91 11.27 1.11 -2.55
N ILE A 92 11.75 -0.14 -2.59
CA ILE A 92 11.68 -0.99 -3.79
C ILE A 92 10.90 -2.25 -3.44
N GLN A 93 9.77 -2.45 -4.09
CA GLN A 93 9.06 -3.72 -4.09
C GLN A 93 9.64 -4.60 -5.20
N GLY A 94 10.52 -5.52 -4.82
CA GLY A 94 11.28 -6.38 -5.72
C GLY A 94 12.63 -6.76 -5.14
N SER A 95 13.63 -6.94 -6.00
CA SER A 95 15.00 -7.20 -5.55
C SER A 95 15.70 -5.90 -5.18
N SER A 96 15.66 -5.55 -3.88
CA SER A 96 16.42 -4.42 -3.32
C SER A 96 17.92 -4.53 -3.64
N LYS A 97 18.51 -5.73 -3.49
CA LYS A 97 19.92 -6.01 -3.80
C LYS A 97 20.32 -5.66 -5.23
N LEU A 98 19.43 -5.92 -6.19
CA LEU A 98 19.68 -5.64 -7.61
C LEU A 98 19.17 -4.25 -8.03
N GLY A 99 18.50 -3.53 -7.14
CA GLY A 99 17.85 -2.26 -7.45
C GLY A 99 16.73 -2.41 -8.49
N ILE A 100 16.02 -3.53 -8.45
CA ILE A 100 15.07 -3.95 -9.50
C ILE A 100 13.69 -4.17 -8.87
N GLY A 101 12.69 -3.42 -9.31
CA GLY A 101 11.33 -3.57 -8.83
C GLY A 101 10.45 -2.34 -9.04
N VAL A 102 9.27 -2.36 -8.42
CA VAL A 102 8.38 -1.19 -8.34
C VAL A 102 8.98 -0.21 -7.33
N ARG A 103 9.09 1.04 -7.73
CA ARG A 103 9.59 2.14 -6.90
C ARG A 103 8.43 2.79 -6.16
N ASN A 104 8.53 2.82 -4.84
CA ASN A 104 7.62 3.50 -3.93
C ASN A 104 8.36 4.69 -3.31
N ASP A 105 7.93 5.91 -3.61
CA ASP A 105 8.51 7.11 -3.01
C ASP A 105 7.57 7.64 -1.92
N ALA A 106 8.09 7.79 -0.71
CA ALA A 106 7.35 8.30 0.45
C ALA A 106 7.99 9.61 0.90
N ALA A 107 7.21 10.67 1.04
CA ALA A 107 7.71 11.97 1.48
C ALA A 107 6.60 12.78 2.13
N ARG A 108 6.99 13.75 2.95
CA ARG A 108 6.04 14.73 3.49
C ARG A 108 5.42 15.53 2.35
N SER A 109 4.11 15.72 2.42
CA SER A 109 3.34 16.55 1.49
C SER A 109 2.58 17.63 2.23
N ASP A 110 2.10 18.65 1.51
CA ASP A 110 1.23 19.69 2.06
C ASP A 110 -0.21 19.19 2.32
N HIS A 111 -0.53 17.98 1.84
CA HIS A 111 -1.80 17.31 2.04
C HIS A 111 -1.67 16.21 3.11
N ILE A 112 -2.51 16.27 4.14
CA ILE A 112 -2.48 15.36 5.28
C ILE A 112 -3.90 14.88 5.57
N VAL A 113 -4.03 13.60 5.89
CA VAL A 113 -5.26 13.00 6.43
C VAL A 113 -5.07 12.84 7.94
N ASP A 114 -5.83 13.61 8.74
CA ASP A 114 -5.82 13.47 10.20
C ASP A 114 -6.84 12.40 10.63
N SER A 115 -6.40 11.15 10.64
CA SER A 115 -7.23 9.99 11.03
C SER A 115 -7.67 9.99 12.49
N SER A 116 -7.20 10.94 13.33
CA SER A 116 -7.63 11.06 14.72
C SER A 116 -8.92 11.86 14.90
N ARG A 117 -9.44 12.52 13.85
CA ARG A 117 -10.58 13.44 13.95
C ARG A 117 -11.91 12.83 13.55
N GLN A 118 -11.91 12.06 12.46
CA GLN A 118 -13.10 11.45 11.90
C GLN A 118 -12.79 10.00 11.58
N TYR A 119 -13.42 9.10 12.33
CA TYR A 119 -13.31 7.66 12.17
C TYR A 119 -14.62 7.01 12.61
N GLU A 120 -14.84 5.78 12.13
CA GLU A 120 -15.96 4.94 12.54
C GLU A 120 -15.36 3.68 13.20
N ILE A 121 -15.81 3.37 14.42
CA ILE A 121 -15.45 2.12 15.08
C ILE A 121 -16.33 1.04 14.48
N VAL A 122 -15.71 0.05 13.86
CA VAL A 122 -16.43 -1.00 13.12
C VAL A 122 -16.54 -2.32 13.86
N ALA A 123 -15.63 -2.58 14.79
CA ALA A 123 -15.58 -3.80 15.60
C ALA A 123 -14.94 -3.50 16.97
N ALA A 124 -15.51 -4.08 18.03
CA ALA A 124 -14.97 -4.10 19.39
C ALA A 124 -15.67 -5.20 20.21
N GLU A 125 -15.52 -6.46 19.77
CA GLU A 125 -16.24 -7.62 20.31
C GLU A 125 -16.02 -7.81 21.81
N TYR A 126 -14.85 -7.42 22.32
CA TYR A 126 -14.51 -7.49 23.74
C TYR A 126 -15.37 -6.60 24.65
N LEU A 127 -16.10 -5.62 24.09
CA LEU A 127 -17.04 -4.79 24.84
C LEU A 127 -18.42 -5.45 25.02
N GLY A 128 -18.67 -6.57 24.34
CA GLY A 128 -19.94 -7.30 24.35
C GLY A 128 -20.82 -7.00 23.14
N ASP A 129 -21.77 -7.90 22.89
CA ASP A 129 -22.63 -7.88 21.71
C ASP A 129 -23.48 -6.60 21.64
N GLY A 130 -23.51 -5.97 20.46
CA GLY A 130 -24.35 -4.80 20.18
C GLY A 130 -23.80 -3.46 20.68
N VAL A 131 -22.64 -3.42 21.36
CA VAL A 131 -22.00 -2.15 21.77
C VAL A 131 -21.51 -1.36 20.56
N VAL A 132 -20.88 -2.05 19.61
CA VAL A 132 -20.50 -1.48 18.32
C VAL A 132 -21.41 -2.05 17.25
N LYS A 133 -22.10 -1.18 16.54
CA LYS A 133 -22.90 -1.57 15.38
C LYS A 133 -22.00 -1.57 14.15
N GLU A 134 -21.78 -2.76 13.61
CA GLU A 134 -21.01 -2.89 12.39
C GLU A 134 -21.69 -2.14 11.22
N PRO A 135 -20.95 -1.31 10.46
CA PRO A 135 -21.48 -0.64 9.29
C PRO A 135 -21.85 -1.60 8.16
N GLY A 136 -22.99 -1.38 7.51
CA GLY A 136 -23.48 -2.26 6.44
C GLY A 136 -22.56 -2.30 5.20
N TRP A 137 -21.76 -1.26 4.96
CA TRP A 137 -20.83 -1.21 3.84
C TRP A 137 -19.71 -2.25 3.96
N LEU A 138 -19.39 -2.73 5.17
CA LEU A 138 -18.42 -3.81 5.37
C LEU A 138 -18.88 -5.16 4.80
N GLN A 139 -20.17 -5.31 4.53
CA GLN A 139 -20.74 -6.54 3.97
C GLN A 139 -20.73 -6.56 2.44
N TYR A 140 -20.23 -5.49 1.80
CA TYR A 140 -20.14 -5.43 0.35
C TYR A 140 -18.87 -6.12 -0.15
N MET A 141 -19.03 -7.34 -0.67
CA MET A 141 -17.95 -8.20 -1.18
C MET A 141 -17.87 -8.21 -2.71
N ARG A 142 -18.09 -7.05 -3.34
CA ARG A 142 -17.89 -6.88 -4.78
C ARG A 142 -16.91 -5.75 -5.01
N GLU A 143 -16.31 -5.72 -6.19
CA GLU A 143 -15.38 -4.67 -6.62
C GLU A 143 -16.09 -3.31 -6.71
N TRP A 144 -15.37 -2.26 -6.30
CA TRP A 144 -15.84 -0.88 -6.32
C TRP A 144 -15.30 -0.12 -7.52
N GLY A 145 -16.16 0.42 -8.38
CA GLY A 145 -15.72 1.26 -9.52
C GLY A 145 -15.51 0.48 -10.82
N PRO A 146 -14.90 1.11 -11.85
CA PRO A 146 -14.75 0.50 -13.16
C PRO A 146 -13.60 -0.50 -13.21
N THR A 147 -13.79 -1.58 -13.96
CA THR A 147 -12.71 -2.48 -14.38
C THR A 147 -12.13 -1.98 -15.70
N ILE A 148 -10.83 -1.71 -15.74
CA ILE A 148 -10.11 -1.25 -16.93
C ILE A 148 -8.99 -2.25 -17.24
N VAL A 149 -9.10 -2.91 -18.39
CA VAL A 149 -8.05 -3.85 -18.85
C VAL A 149 -7.13 -3.13 -19.83
N TYR A 150 -5.83 -3.12 -19.51
CA TYR A 150 -4.79 -2.62 -20.40
C TYR A 150 -4.10 -3.77 -21.12
N ASP A 151 -3.63 -3.51 -22.34
CA ASP A 151 -2.57 -4.33 -22.93
C ASP A 151 -1.23 -3.92 -22.30
N SER A 152 -1.10 -4.21 -21.01
CA SER A 152 0.06 -3.85 -20.19
C SER A 152 1.34 -4.48 -20.74
N ARG A 153 1.25 -5.65 -21.38
CA ARG A 153 2.36 -6.26 -22.09
C ARG A 153 2.81 -5.38 -23.25
N LYS A 154 1.90 -4.86 -24.09
CA LYS A 154 2.26 -3.96 -25.18
C LYS A 154 2.86 -2.64 -24.69
N GLU A 155 2.39 -2.09 -23.57
CA GLU A 155 2.97 -0.88 -22.98
C GLU A 155 4.38 -1.15 -22.42
N LEU A 156 4.58 -2.27 -21.71
CA LEU A 156 5.89 -2.68 -21.21
C LEU A 156 6.84 -3.04 -22.37
N ASP A 157 6.36 -3.70 -23.41
CA ASP A 157 7.16 -4.06 -24.59
C ASP A 157 7.68 -2.82 -25.32
N LYS A 158 6.90 -1.73 -25.39
CA LYS A 158 7.37 -0.45 -25.96
C LYS A 158 8.57 0.07 -25.18
N ILE A 159 8.52 0.01 -23.86
CA ILE A 159 9.60 0.44 -22.96
C ILE A 159 10.81 -0.47 -23.13
N ILE A 160 10.62 -1.79 -23.07
CA ILE A 160 11.66 -2.81 -23.19
C ILE A 160 12.43 -2.66 -24.51
N LYS A 161 11.74 -2.35 -25.62
CA LYS A 161 12.35 -2.19 -26.96
C LYS A 161 13.35 -1.04 -27.06
N VAL A 162 13.31 -0.07 -26.14
CA VAL A 162 14.26 1.06 -26.13
C VAL A 162 15.63 0.65 -25.56
N PHE A 163 15.70 -0.46 -24.82
CA PHE A 163 16.93 -0.89 -24.16
C PHE A 163 17.85 -1.73 -25.05
N PRO A 164 19.19 -1.62 -24.87
CA PRO A 164 20.15 -2.53 -25.50
C PRO A 164 19.87 -4.00 -25.14
N SER A 165 20.16 -4.92 -26.05
CA SER A 165 19.88 -6.37 -25.93
C SER A 165 20.21 -7.01 -24.58
N PRO A 166 21.36 -6.75 -23.91
CA PRO A 166 21.64 -7.37 -22.62
C PRO A 166 20.71 -6.88 -21.49
N VAL A 167 20.25 -5.62 -21.53
CA VAL A 167 19.32 -5.06 -20.55
C VAL A 167 17.88 -5.51 -20.83
N LYS A 168 17.56 -5.69 -22.11
CA LYS A 168 16.25 -6.14 -22.57
C LYS A 168 15.81 -7.45 -21.93
N TYR A 169 16.68 -8.46 -21.93
CA TYR A 169 16.40 -9.78 -21.36
C TYR A 169 16.16 -9.72 -19.84
N SER A 170 16.93 -8.89 -19.13
CA SER A 170 16.70 -8.64 -17.71
C SER A 170 15.34 -7.96 -17.47
N MET A 171 14.98 -6.97 -18.29
CA MET A 171 13.69 -6.29 -18.19
C MET A 171 12.49 -7.19 -18.46
N GLU A 172 12.55 -8.06 -19.46
CA GLU A 172 11.49 -9.05 -19.73
C GLU A 172 11.25 -9.95 -18.52
N ASN A 173 12.31 -10.43 -17.87
CA ASN A 173 12.21 -11.24 -16.65
C ASN A 173 11.63 -10.47 -15.46
N ILE A 174 11.88 -9.16 -15.36
CA ILE A 174 11.33 -8.30 -14.31
C ILE A 174 9.83 -8.09 -14.55
N CYS A 175 9.45 -7.71 -15.77
CA CYS A 175 8.06 -7.48 -16.13
C CYS A 175 7.22 -8.73 -15.86
N ASN A 176 7.70 -9.92 -16.25
CA ASN A 176 7.03 -11.19 -15.98
C ASN A 176 6.86 -11.53 -14.48
N LYS A 177 7.57 -10.83 -13.58
CA LYS A 177 7.47 -10.97 -12.12
C LYS A 177 6.70 -9.83 -11.45
N LEU A 178 6.21 -8.85 -12.22
CA LEU A 178 5.37 -7.80 -11.66
C LEU A 178 4.06 -8.40 -11.15
N PRO A 179 3.49 -7.85 -10.05
CA PRO A 179 2.19 -8.27 -9.53
C PRO A 179 1.09 -8.15 -10.60
N LEU A 180 0.04 -8.96 -10.52
CA LEU A 180 -1.06 -8.94 -11.50
C LEU A 180 -1.82 -7.62 -11.48
N GLU A 181 -1.83 -6.96 -10.32
CA GLU A 181 -2.39 -5.63 -10.05
C GLU A 181 -1.73 -4.54 -10.90
N PHE A 182 -0.55 -4.79 -11.49
CA PHE A 182 0.05 -3.87 -12.46
C PHE A 182 -0.59 -3.95 -13.85
N TYR A 183 -1.31 -5.02 -14.16
CA TYR A 183 -1.75 -5.32 -15.52
C TYR A 183 -3.15 -4.80 -15.88
N GLY A 184 -3.92 -4.31 -14.92
CA GLY A 184 -5.23 -3.70 -15.09
C GLY A 184 -5.63 -2.87 -13.88
N GLU A 185 -6.76 -2.18 -13.99
CA GLU A 185 -7.39 -1.50 -12.86
C GLU A 185 -8.67 -2.23 -12.53
N GLU A 186 -8.86 -2.60 -11.28
CA GLU A 186 -10.11 -3.11 -10.76
C GLU A 186 -10.43 -2.38 -9.46
N GLY A 187 -11.67 -2.49 -8.99
CA GLY A 187 -12.01 -1.96 -7.68
C GLY A 187 -11.54 -2.90 -6.60
N PRO A 188 -11.15 -2.44 -5.39
CA PRO A 188 -11.02 -3.36 -4.28
C PRO A 188 -12.41 -3.89 -3.94
N SER A 189 -12.48 -5.11 -3.42
CA SER A 189 -13.63 -5.51 -2.64
C SER A 189 -13.56 -4.96 -1.22
N GLY A 190 -14.56 -5.24 -0.39
CA GLY A 190 -14.58 -4.75 1.00
C GLY A 190 -13.36 -5.24 1.80
N PRO A 191 -12.92 -4.50 2.84
CA PRO A 191 -11.71 -4.81 3.58
C PRO A 191 -11.76 -6.19 4.28
N LYS A 192 -12.96 -6.76 4.47
CA LYS A 192 -13.15 -8.12 5.00
C LYS A 192 -12.59 -9.24 4.12
N GLU A 193 -12.41 -9.00 2.82
CA GLU A 193 -11.81 -9.99 1.92
C GLU A 193 -10.28 -9.91 1.91
N LYS A 194 -9.70 -8.89 2.53
CA LYS A 194 -8.25 -8.82 2.71
C LYS A 194 -7.84 -9.90 3.72
N ASN A 195 -6.79 -10.64 3.39
CA ASN A 195 -6.35 -11.77 4.21
C ASN A 195 -5.76 -11.39 5.58
N ASN A 196 -5.54 -10.10 5.82
CA ASN A 196 -5.09 -9.48 7.06
C ASN A 196 -6.26 -8.85 7.85
N TRP A 197 -7.51 -9.05 7.41
CA TRP A 197 -8.68 -8.61 8.17
C TRP A 197 -8.81 -9.32 9.53
N ILE A 198 -8.44 -10.60 9.59
CA ILE A 198 -8.54 -11.43 10.79
C ILE A 198 -7.14 -11.86 11.23
N GLY A 199 -6.89 -11.74 12.53
CA GLY A 199 -5.67 -12.24 13.16
C GLY A 199 -4.58 -11.19 13.26
N ASP A 200 -3.37 -11.65 13.56
CA ASP A 200 -2.20 -10.79 13.68
C ASP A 200 -1.60 -10.45 12.31
N GLU A 201 -0.93 -9.31 12.28
CA GLU A 201 -0.13 -8.91 11.13
C GLU A 201 1.02 -9.89 10.85
N ARG A 202 1.53 -9.83 9.63
CA ARG A 202 2.65 -10.67 9.20
C ARG A 202 3.92 -10.26 9.96
N TRP A 203 4.75 -11.25 10.30
CA TRP A 203 6.04 -11.10 10.98
C TRP A 203 7.20 -11.29 10.01
#